data_AF-X0S337-F1
#
_entry.id   AF-X0S337-F1
#
_cell.length_a   1.000
_cell.length_b   1.000
_cell.length_c   1.000
_cell.angle_alpha   90.00
_cell.angle_beta   90.00
_cell.angle_gamma   90.00
#
_symmetry.space_group_name_H-M   'P 1'
#
loop_
_entity.id
_entity.type
_entity.pdbx_description
1 polymer ?
#
loop_
_entity_poly.entity_id
_entity_poly.type
_entity_poly.pdbx_seq_one_letter_code
_entity_poly.pdbx_strand_id
1 'polypeptide(L)'
;GAQDAMDFFQRYCANNPERTIEAADIFLKIARRLERLHASIRLRSVTDIAHARLLAVAVMLDESLSDVEQNEVLDHWQKVTFRIFSLCGKDSRTKVGDYTRLAQRIHGDKMPKEQLIQKVDSLADQHSLDEGIKRLATINCYDEWPNEDLLYFFYRYEEHLAEKAGVRISPAVWEGIWSTSPTNTIEHICPQTPGPEWQGKLGEPKEFEKHVNRLGNLMILPPGVNSQARNKPFKGKKKIYRKNRQLKLMDEVIAKRDWNRKAIADRERRLLRWAKNAWG
;
A
#
# COMPACT_ATOMS: atom_id res chain seq x y z
N GLY A 1 -14.61 24.49 -9.13
CA GLY A 1 -15.09 23.69 -7.98
C GLY A 1 -16.17 22.72 -8.42
N ALA A 2 -16.75 21.94 -7.50
CA ALA A 2 -17.82 20.99 -7.84
C ALA A 2 -19.06 21.69 -8.42
N GLN A 3 -19.38 22.88 -7.91
CA GLN A 3 -20.47 23.71 -8.44
C GLN A 3 -20.20 24.14 -9.89
N ASP A 4 -19.01 24.70 -10.18
CA ASP A 4 -18.67 25.11 -11.55
C ASP A 4 -18.70 23.95 -12.55
N ALA A 5 -18.30 22.74 -12.13
CA ALA A 5 -18.40 21.55 -12.97
C ALA A 5 -19.87 21.20 -13.24
N MET A 6 -20.72 21.28 -12.22
CA MET A 6 -22.15 21.00 -12.36
C MET A 6 -22.86 22.04 -13.25
N ASP A 7 -22.52 23.31 -13.08
CA ASP A 7 -23.00 24.40 -13.93
C ASP A 7 -22.53 24.21 -15.39
N PHE A 8 -21.29 23.77 -15.60
CA PHE A 8 -20.79 23.42 -16.93
C PHE A 8 -21.63 22.31 -17.57
N PHE A 9 -21.89 21.21 -16.87
CA PHE A 9 -22.68 20.09 -17.41
C PHE A 9 -24.13 20.49 -17.66
N GLN A 10 -24.75 21.27 -16.75
CA GLN A 10 -26.09 21.81 -16.98
C GLN A 10 -26.16 22.65 -18.25
N ARG A 11 -25.16 23.51 -18.49
CA ARG A 11 -25.07 24.31 -19.72
C ARG A 11 -24.77 23.45 -20.95
N TYR A 12 -23.90 22.44 -20.83
CA TYR A 12 -23.53 21.54 -21.93
C TYR A 12 -24.75 20.74 -22.43
N CYS A 13 -25.55 20.23 -21.49
CA CYS A 13 -26.73 19.40 -21.76
C CYS A 13 -28.00 20.22 -22.08
N ALA A 14 -28.00 21.53 -21.82
CA ALA A 14 -29.17 22.39 -21.99
C ALA A 14 -29.75 22.27 -23.41
N ASN A 15 -31.04 21.91 -23.49
CA ASN A 15 -31.81 21.78 -24.73
C ASN A 15 -31.22 20.79 -25.75
N ASN A 16 -30.36 19.86 -25.33
CA ASN A 16 -29.79 18.84 -26.20
C ASN A 16 -29.82 17.45 -25.53
N PRO A 17 -30.84 16.62 -25.84
CA PRO A 17 -30.95 15.27 -25.31
C PRO A 17 -29.76 14.36 -25.66
N GLU A 18 -29.16 14.50 -26.83
CA GLU A 18 -28.01 13.69 -27.26
C GLU A 18 -26.80 13.95 -26.35
N ARG A 19 -26.49 15.23 -26.07
CA ARG A 19 -25.42 15.61 -25.12
C ARG A 19 -25.70 15.12 -23.70
N THR A 20 -26.97 15.03 -23.32
CA THR A 20 -27.37 14.47 -22.02
C THR A 20 -27.06 12.98 -21.96
N ILE A 21 -27.39 12.23 -23.01
CA ILE A 21 -27.07 10.80 -23.14
C ILE A 21 -25.55 10.58 -23.16
N GLU A 22 -24.82 11.38 -23.94
CA GLU A 22 -23.35 11.33 -24.03
C GLU A 22 -22.69 11.54 -22.65
N ALA A 23 -23.05 12.62 -21.95
CA ALA A 23 -22.52 12.89 -20.62
C ALA A 23 -22.86 11.77 -19.63
N ALA A 24 -24.08 11.22 -19.68
CA ALA A 24 -24.49 10.10 -18.85
C ALA A 24 -23.68 8.83 -19.12
N ASP A 25 -23.39 8.49 -20.38
CA ASP A 25 -22.54 7.36 -20.75
C ASP A 25 -21.10 7.53 -20.25
N ILE A 26 -20.53 8.75 -20.40
CA ILE A 26 -19.20 9.07 -19.87
C ILE A 26 -19.16 8.90 -18.35
N PHE A 27 -20.14 9.43 -17.61
CA PHE A 27 -20.20 9.26 -16.16
C PHE A 27 -20.37 7.80 -15.76
N LEU A 28 -21.17 7.02 -16.48
CA LEU A 28 -21.33 5.60 -16.23
C LEU A 28 -20.02 4.83 -16.44
N LYS A 29 -19.27 5.15 -17.50
CA LYS A 29 -17.93 4.57 -17.75
C LYS A 29 -16.98 4.91 -16.60
N ILE A 30 -16.89 6.17 -16.20
CA ILE A 30 -16.07 6.62 -15.07
C ILE A 30 -16.46 5.87 -13.78
N ALA A 31 -17.75 5.81 -13.46
CA ALA A 31 -18.26 5.15 -12.26
C ALA A 31 -17.87 3.66 -12.22
N ARG A 32 -18.00 2.95 -13.34
CA ARG A 32 -17.58 1.54 -13.45
C ARG A 32 -16.08 1.35 -13.27
N ARG A 33 -15.25 2.26 -13.78
CA ARG A 33 -13.79 2.20 -13.57
C ARG A 33 -13.41 2.49 -12.13
N LEU A 34 -14.06 3.46 -11.50
CA LEU A 34 -13.89 3.76 -10.08
C LEU A 34 -14.31 2.57 -9.19
N GLU A 35 -15.42 1.91 -9.50
CA GLU A 35 -15.87 0.71 -8.80
C GLU A 35 -14.82 -0.41 -8.91
N ARG A 36 -14.31 -0.69 -10.12
CA ARG A 36 -13.24 -1.67 -10.34
C ARG A 36 -11.97 -1.31 -9.57
N LEU A 37 -11.60 -0.04 -9.52
CA LEU A 37 -10.41 0.44 -8.82
C LEU A 37 -10.57 0.31 -7.29
N HIS A 38 -11.74 0.65 -6.74
CA HIS A 38 -12.04 0.51 -5.31
C HIS A 38 -12.33 -0.93 -4.88
N ALA A 39 -12.72 -1.83 -5.79
CA ALA A 39 -12.92 -3.24 -5.50
C ALA A 39 -11.64 -3.90 -4.98
N SER A 40 -10.47 -3.40 -5.40
CA SER A 40 -9.20 -3.80 -4.80
C SER A 40 -8.95 -3.00 -3.53
N ILE A 41 -9.44 -3.51 -2.40
CA ILE A 41 -9.19 -2.92 -1.07
C ILE A 41 -7.68 -2.71 -0.80
N ARG A 42 -6.83 -3.53 -1.43
CA ARG A 42 -5.37 -3.48 -1.31
C ARG A 42 -4.76 -2.20 -1.88
N LEU A 43 -5.46 -1.53 -2.79
CA LEU A 43 -4.99 -0.31 -3.43
C LEU A 43 -5.43 0.96 -2.69
N ARG A 44 -6.13 0.86 -1.54
CA ARG A 44 -6.63 2.03 -0.80
C ARG A 44 -5.57 3.09 -0.55
N SER A 45 -4.35 2.68 -0.17
CA SER A 45 -3.21 3.58 0.06
C SER A 45 -2.92 4.53 -1.11
N VAL A 46 -3.14 4.07 -2.34
CA VAL A 46 -2.91 4.87 -3.56
C VAL A 46 -4.21 5.45 -4.12
N THR A 47 -5.35 4.78 -3.96
CA THR A 47 -6.65 5.22 -4.52
C THR A 47 -7.34 6.30 -3.71
N ASP A 48 -6.98 6.45 -2.43
CA ASP A 48 -7.50 7.54 -1.57
C ASP A 48 -6.94 8.91 -1.99
N ILE A 49 -5.83 8.92 -2.73
CA ILE A 49 -5.26 10.14 -3.31
C ILE A 49 -6.05 10.52 -4.57
N ALA A 50 -6.88 11.55 -4.46
CA ALA A 50 -7.86 11.94 -5.49
C ALA A 50 -7.26 12.11 -6.90
N HIS A 51 -6.11 12.78 -7.00
CA HIS A 51 -5.46 13.02 -8.29
C HIS A 51 -4.74 11.78 -8.84
N ALA A 52 -4.27 10.88 -7.97
CA ALA A 52 -3.72 9.59 -8.39
C ALA A 52 -4.84 8.70 -8.96
N ARG A 53 -5.99 8.66 -8.28
CA ARG A 53 -7.19 7.99 -8.77
C ARG A 53 -7.69 8.55 -10.10
N LEU A 54 -7.67 9.87 -10.28
CA LEU A 54 -8.00 10.50 -11.57
C LEU A 54 -7.12 9.97 -12.70
N LEU A 55 -5.80 9.91 -12.47
CA LEU A 55 -4.87 9.38 -13.47
C LEU A 55 -5.12 7.90 -13.77
N ALA A 56 -5.33 7.07 -12.75
CA ALA A 56 -5.67 5.65 -12.95
C ALA A 56 -6.94 5.48 -13.81
N VAL A 57 -7.99 6.24 -13.51
CA VAL A 57 -9.23 6.21 -14.31
C VAL A 57 -8.99 6.68 -15.74
N ALA A 58 -8.16 7.70 -15.96
CA ALA A 58 -7.82 8.15 -17.31
C ALA A 58 -7.12 7.05 -18.12
N VAL A 59 -6.19 6.31 -17.50
CA VAL A 59 -5.53 5.14 -18.12
C VAL A 59 -6.57 4.05 -18.45
N MET A 60 -7.48 3.73 -17.52
CA MET A 60 -8.51 2.69 -17.70
C MET A 60 -9.61 3.05 -18.72
N LEU A 61 -9.69 4.32 -19.13
CA LEU A 61 -10.60 4.82 -20.14
C LEU A 61 -9.91 5.00 -21.50
N ASP A 62 -8.59 4.82 -21.59
CA ASP A 62 -7.89 4.92 -22.85
C ASP A 62 -8.10 3.66 -23.70
N GLU A 63 -9.07 3.75 -24.61
CA GLU A 63 -9.41 2.68 -25.56
C GLU A 63 -8.31 2.39 -26.58
N SER A 64 -7.25 3.22 -26.67
CA SER A 64 -6.10 2.91 -27.52
C SER A 64 -5.14 1.90 -26.90
N LEU A 65 -5.24 1.67 -25.59
CA LEU A 65 -4.47 0.67 -24.86
C LEU A 65 -5.30 -0.60 -24.67
N SER A 66 -4.70 -1.75 -24.90
CA SER A 66 -5.27 -3.04 -24.50
C SER A 66 -5.34 -3.16 -22.97
N ASP A 67 -6.19 -4.06 -22.46
CA ASP A 67 -6.29 -4.32 -21.01
C ASP A 67 -4.94 -4.69 -20.38
N VAL A 68 -4.07 -5.39 -21.13
CA VAL A 68 -2.73 -5.76 -20.66
C VAL A 68 -1.86 -4.52 -20.50
N GLU A 69 -1.84 -3.64 -21.50
CA GLU A 69 -1.05 -2.41 -21.47
C GLU A 69 -1.57 -1.43 -20.40
N GLN A 70 -2.89 -1.33 -20.23
CA GLN A 70 -3.48 -0.56 -19.13
C GLN A 70 -2.98 -1.07 -17.77
N ASN A 71 -2.97 -2.39 -17.56
CA ASN A 71 -2.49 -2.97 -16.30
C ASN A 71 -0.98 -2.74 -16.09
N GLU A 72 -0.17 -2.79 -17.14
CA GLU A 72 1.27 -2.48 -17.05
C GLU A 72 1.49 -1.01 -16.62
N VAL A 73 0.76 -0.07 -17.24
CA VAL A 73 0.81 1.35 -16.83
C VAL A 73 0.33 1.53 -15.38
N LEU A 74 -0.73 0.82 -14.98
CA LEU A 74 -1.26 0.88 -13.62
C LEU A 74 -0.30 0.30 -12.56
N ASP A 75 0.53 -0.70 -12.89
CA ASP A 75 1.57 -1.18 -11.98
C ASP A 75 2.64 -0.11 -11.72
N HIS A 76 3.06 0.60 -12.77
CA HIS A 76 3.96 1.76 -12.64
C HIS A 76 3.32 2.88 -11.83
N TRP A 77 2.07 3.23 -12.14
CA TRP A 77 1.30 4.23 -11.39
C TRP A 77 1.24 3.89 -9.91
N GLN A 78 0.90 2.63 -9.57
CA GLN A 78 0.81 2.16 -8.20
C GLN A 78 2.15 2.26 -7.47
N LYS A 79 3.26 1.86 -8.11
CA LYS A 79 4.61 1.97 -7.54
C LYS A 79 5.00 3.42 -7.27
N VAL A 80 4.79 4.30 -8.26
CA VAL A 80 5.12 5.73 -8.18
C VAL A 80 4.27 6.44 -7.12
N THR A 81 2.96 6.22 -7.11
CA THR A 81 2.06 6.82 -6.12
C THR A 81 2.42 6.34 -4.71
N PHE A 82 2.63 5.04 -4.49
CA PHE A 82 3.06 4.52 -3.18
C PHE A 82 4.42 5.08 -2.75
N ARG A 83 5.37 5.25 -3.69
CA ARG A 83 6.66 5.86 -3.40
C ARG A 83 6.54 7.30 -2.92
N ILE A 84 5.76 8.13 -3.60
CA ILE A 84 5.60 9.56 -3.26
C ILE A 84 4.86 9.72 -1.93
N PHE A 85 3.68 9.12 -1.79
CA PHE A 85 2.80 9.41 -0.66
C PHE A 85 3.12 8.55 0.56
N SER A 86 3.36 7.26 0.37
CA SER A 86 3.54 6.32 1.48
C SER A 86 5.00 6.23 1.95
N LEU A 87 5.95 5.97 1.04
CA LEU A 87 7.37 5.84 1.41
C LEU A 87 8.00 7.19 1.79
N CYS A 88 7.88 8.18 0.91
CA CYS A 88 8.39 9.53 1.14
C CYS A 88 7.52 10.36 2.10
N GLY A 89 6.30 9.89 2.44
CA GLY A 89 5.43 10.55 3.42
C GLY A 89 4.94 11.92 2.99
N LYS A 90 4.77 12.16 1.68
CA LYS A 90 4.29 13.45 1.16
C LYS A 90 2.78 13.60 1.38
N ASP A 91 2.33 14.83 1.54
CA ASP A 91 0.91 15.12 1.76
C ASP A 91 0.09 14.98 0.47
N SER A 92 -1.22 14.76 0.59
CA SER A 92 -2.12 14.48 -0.55
C SER A 92 -2.27 15.63 -1.55
N ARG A 93 -1.70 16.82 -1.28
CA ARG A 93 -1.66 17.95 -2.23
C ARG A 93 -0.38 17.96 -3.09
N THR A 94 0.59 17.10 -2.78
CA THR A 94 1.81 16.94 -3.56
C THR A 94 1.49 16.46 -4.98
N LYS A 95 2.14 17.03 -6.00
CA LYS A 95 2.01 16.66 -7.43
C LYS A 95 0.59 16.70 -8.02
N VAL A 96 -0.39 17.35 -7.37
CA VAL A 96 -1.78 17.45 -7.88
C VAL A 96 -1.82 17.92 -9.35
N GLY A 97 -1.07 18.97 -9.67
CA GLY A 97 -1.01 19.51 -11.03
C GLY A 97 -0.39 18.54 -12.04
N ASP A 98 0.64 17.77 -11.65
CA ASP A 98 1.33 16.84 -12.55
C ASP A 98 0.45 15.65 -12.90
N TYR A 99 -0.17 15.02 -11.91
CA TYR A 99 -1.13 13.93 -12.13
C TYR A 99 -2.33 14.39 -12.96
N THR A 100 -2.89 15.57 -12.64
CA THR A 100 -4.06 16.09 -13.36
C THR A 100 -3.73 16.42 -14.81
N ARG A 101 -2.58 17.04 -15.08
CA ARG A 101 -2.13 17.33 -16.45
C ARG A 101 -1.90 16.05 -17.25
N LEU A 102 -1.30 15.03 -16.64
CA LEU A 102 -1.08 13.75 -17.33
C LEU A 102 -2.41 13.05 -17.65
N ALA A 103 -3.36 13.04 -16.70
CA ALA A 103 -4.69 12.49 -16.91
C ALA A 103 -5.44 13.20 -18.06
N GLN A 104 -5.39 14.54 -18.08
CA GLN A 104 -5.98 15.33 -19.17
C GLN A 104 -5.32 15.02 -20.52
N ARG A 105 -3.99 14.86 -20.53
CA ARG A 105 -3.24 14.56 -21.75
C ARG A 105 -3.62 13.21 -22.34
N ILE A 106 -3.78 12.16 -21.52
CA ILE A 106 -4.24 10.83 -21.99
C ILE A 106 -5.59 10.93 -22.71
N HIS A 107 -6.48 11.81 -22.25
CA HIS A 107 -7.77 12.01 -22.89
C HIS A 107 -7.67 12.70 -24.26
N GLY A 108 -6.73 13.66 -24.40
CA GLY A 108 -6.59 14.47 -25.62
C GLY A 108 -5.53 14.01 -26.64
N ASP A 109 -4.54 13.23 -26.21
CA ASP A 109 -3.36 12.82 -26.99
C ASP A 109 -3.12 11.33 -26.76
N LYS A 110 -3.33 10.51 -27.81
CA LYS A 110 -3.11 9.06 -27.75
C LYS A 110 -1.60 8.79 -27.70
N MET A 111 -1.13 8.23 -26.60
CA MET A 111 0.28 7.94 -26.37
C MET A 111 0.52 6.43 -26.35
N PRO A 112 1.57 5.91 -27.01
CA PRO A 112 2.00 4.53 -26.82
C PRO A 112 2.31 4.24 -25.35
N LYS A 113 2.08 2.99 -24.94
CA LYS A 113 2.29 2.52 -23.57
C LYS A 113 3.65 2.94 -23.00
N GLU A 114 4.73 2.74 -23.74
CA GLU A 114 6.10 3.02 -23.26
C GLU A 114 6.29 4.50 -22.92
N GLN A 115 5.72 5.39 -23.74
CA GLN A 115 5.75 6.83 -23.48
C GLN A 115 4.92 7.20 -22.24
N LEU A 116 3.77 6.55 -22.07
CA LEU A 116 2.92 6.77 -20.90
C LEU A 116 3.59 6.29 -19.61
N ILE A 117 4.23 5.11 -19.63
CA ILE A 117 5.04 4.60 -18.51
C ILE A 117 6.12 5.60 -18.13
N GLN A 118 6.90 6.11 -19.09
CA GLN A 118 7.94 7.11 -18.81
C GLN A 118 7.36 8.38 -18.14
N LYS A 119 6.19 8.83 -18.58
CA LYS A 119 5.51 9.99 -17.97
C LYS A 119 5.03 9.70 -16.56
N VAL A 120 4.48 8.52 -16.32
CA VAL A 120 4.06 8.07 -14.99
C VAL A 120 5.27 8.00 -14.05
N ASP A 121 6.36 7.38 -14.49
CA ASP A 121 7.60 7.26 -13.71
C ASP A 121 8.18 8.63 -13.34
N SER A 122 8.12 9.60 -14.26
CA SER A 122 8.60 10.97 -14.01
C SER A 122 7.81 11.72 -12.93
N LEU A 123 6.61 11.25 -12.54
CA LEU A 123 5.88 11.85 -11.41
C LEU A 123 6.66 11.70 -10.08
N ALA A 124 7.50 10.67 -9.97
CA ALA A 124 8.37 10.45 -8.82
C ALA A 124 9.64 11.30 -8.84
N ASP A 125 9.84 12.15 -9.86
CA ASP A 125 10.96 13.08 -9.89
C ASP A 125 10.93 13.97 -8.66
N GLN A 126 12.10 14.15 -8.03
CA GLN A 126 12.30 14.83 -6.73
C GLN A 126 11.82 14.03 -5.50
N HIS A 127 11.33 12.82 -5.67
CA HIS A 127 10.92 11.93 -4.57
C HIS A 127 11.70 10.63 -4.66
N SER A 128 12.99 10.67 -4.30
CA SER A 128 13.88 9.51 -4.48
C SER A 128 13.47 8.32 -3.61
N LEU A 129 13.63 7.10 -4.13
CA LEU A 129 13.38 5.89 -3.33
C LEU A 129 14.29 5.85 -2.09
N ASP A 130 15.55 6.29 -2.23
CA ASP A 130 16.50 6.33 -1.12
C ASP A 130 16.06 7.27 0.01
N GLU A 131 15.40 8.39 -0.29
CA GLU A 131 14.76 9.25 0.72
C GLU A 131 13.65 8.49 1.46
N GLY A 132 12.76 7.82 0.72
CA GLY A 132 11.68 7.02 1.32
C GLY A 132 12.19 5.88 2.20
N ILE A 133 13.21 5.15 1.74
CA ILE A 133 13.84 4.06 2.52
C ILE A 133 14.54 4.61 3.76
N LYS A 134 15.24 5.74 3.66
CA LYS A 134 15.86 6.40 4.83
C LYS A 134 14.81 6.82 5.85
N ARG A 135 13.71 7.44 5.41
CA ARG A 135 12.58 7.81 6.28
C ARG A 135 12.02 6.57 6.99
N LEU A 136 11.72 5.51 6.24
CA LEU A 136 11.17 4.28 6.81
C LEU A 136 12.14 3.62 7.82
N ALA A 137 13.44 3.80 7.62
CA ALA A 137 14.49 3.38 8.54
C ALA A 137 14.67 4.30 9.76
N THR A 138 13.90 5.37 9.94
CA THR A 138 14.04 6.29 11.08
C THR A 138 12.75 6.48 11.86
N ILE A 139 11.60 6.42 11.21
CA ILE A 139 10.30 6.66 11.84
C ILE A 139 9.89 5.56 12.83
N ASN A 140 8.97 5.91 13.71
CA ASN A 140 8.14 4.95 14.43
C ASN A 140 7.04 4.46 13.47
N CYS A 141 7.22 3.27 12.91
CA CYS A 141 6.36 2.80 11.81
C CYS A 141 4.93 2.47 12.23
N TYR A 142 4.68 2.17 13.50
CA TYR A 142 3.31 1.88 13.96
C TYR A 142 2.52 3.17 14.25
N ASP A 143 3.17 4.18 14.83
CA ASP A 143 2.49 5.42 15.23
C ASP A 143 2.57 6.53 14.16
N GLU A 144 3.63 6.56 13.34
CA GLU A 144 3.90 7.67 12.38
C GLU A 144 3.69 7.27 10.90
N TRP A 145 3.40 6.01 10.59
CA TRP A 145 3.11 5.55 9.24
C TRP A 145 1.66 5.05 9.16
N PRO A 146 0.85 5.47 8.16
CA PRO A 146 -0.53 5.00 8.07
C PRO A 146 -0.61 3.49 8.07
N ASN A 147 -1.53 2.94 8.85
CA ASN A 147 -1.63 1.50 9.02
C ASN A 147 -1.98 0.79 7.69
N GLU A 148 -2.74 1.45 6.82
CA GLU A 148 -3.07 1.00 5.47
C GLU A 148 -1.82 0.87 4.59
N ASP A 149 -0.86 1.78 4.73
CA ASP A 149 0.44 1.70 4.05
C ASP A 149 1.28 0.54 4.58
N LEU A 150 1.24 0.31 5.90
CA LEU A 150 1.93 -0.81 6.54
C LEU A 150 1.33 -2.16 6.10
N LEU A 151 -0.01 -2.25 6.05
CA LEU A 151 -0.72 -3.42 5.52
C LEU A 151 -0.32 -3.68 4.06
N TYR A 152 -0.33 -2.64 3.23
CA TYR A 152 0.07 -2.74 1.83
C TYR A 152 1.54 -3.17 1.69
N PHE A 153 2.45 -2.62 2.49
CA PHE A 153 3.86 -2.99 2.46
C PHE A 153 4.04 -4.49 2.76
N PHE A 154 3.43 -4.98 3.84
CA PHE A 154 3.55 -6.40 4.20
C PHE A 154 2.79 -7.32 3.24
N TYR A 155 1.72 -6.84 2.60
CA TYR A 155 1.06 -7.55 1.52
C TYR A 155 2.01 -7.76 0.33
N ARG A 156 2.64 -6.70 -0.17
CA ARG A 156 3.64 -6.78 -1.25
C ARG A 156 4.82 -7.67 -0.86
N TYR A 157 5.22 -7.63 0.42
CA TYR A 157 6.28 -8.51 0.92
C TYR A 157 5.87 -9.99 0.93
N GLU A 158 4.63 -10.29 1.34
CA GLU A 158 4.11 -11.64 1.30
C GLU A 158 3.96 -12.16 -0.13
N GLU A 159 3.56 -11.34 -1.11
CA GLU A 159 3.58 -11.71 -2.53
C GLU A 159 4.96 -12.18 -2.97
N HIS A 160 5.99 -11.41 -2.65
CA HIS A 160 7.37 -11.76 -2.94
C HIS A 160 7.78 -13.10 -2.29
N LEU A 161 7.44 -13.31 -1.02
CA LEU A 161 7.76 -14.56 -0.32
C LEU A 161 6.99 -15.77 -0.86
N ALA A 162 5.72 -15.57 -1.21
CA ALA A 162 4.85 -16.61 -1.76
C ALA A 162 5.33 -17.04 -3.15
N GLU A 163 5.66 -16.08 -4.02
CA GLU A 163 6.24 -16.32 -5.34
C GLU A 163 7.55 -17.10 -5.22
N LYS A 164 8.46 -16.66 -4.36
CA LYS A 164 9.73 -17.36 -4.11
C LYS A 164 9.55 -18.79 -3.59
N ALA A 165 8.47 -19.03 -2.85
CA ALA A 165 8.12 -20.34 -2.34
C ALA A 165 7.29 -21.19 -3.31
N GLY A 166 6.95 -20.67 -4.50
CA GLY A 166 6.12 -21.35 -5.49
C GLY A 166 4.69 -21.60 -5.01
N VAL A 167 4.18 -20.78 -4.10
CA VAL A 167 2.80 -20.90 -3.59
C VAL A 167 1.96 -19.70 -3.99
N ARG A 168 0.65 -19.91 -4.04
CA ARG A 168 -0.31 -18.82 -4.17
C ARG A 168 -0.81 -18.40 -2.80
N ILE A 169 -1.08 -17.11 -2.66
CA ILE A 169 -1.66 -16.60 -1.43
C ILE A 169 -3.17 -16.74 -1.49
N SER A 170 -3.78 -17.16 -0.38
CA SER A 170 -5.22 -17.32 -0.28
C SER A 170 -5.94 -15.97 -0.38
N PRO A 171 -6.81 -15.74 -1.38
CA PRO A 171 -7.58 -14.51 -1.50
C PRO A 171 -8.46 -14.24 -0.28
N ALA A 172 -9.07 -15.29 0.29
CA ALA A 172 -9.94 -15.18 1.46
C ALA A 172 -9.18 -14.73 2.72
N VAL A 173 -7.93 -15.19 2.90
CA VAL A 173 -7.08 -14.73 4.01
C VAL A 173 -6.80 -13.24 3.86
N TRP A 174 -6.54 -12.79 2.63
CA TRP A 174 -6.31 -11.38 2.37
C TRP A 174 -7.53 -10.50 2.55
N GLU A 175 -8.67 -10.89 1.96
CA GLU A 175 -9.93 -10.18 2.20
C GLU A 175 -10.21 -10.06 3.69
N GLY A 176 -10.05 -11.16 4.45
CA GLY A 176 -10.20 -11.13 5.89
C GLY A 176 -9.27 -10.11 6.57
N ILE A 177 -7.99 -10.06 6.19
CA ILE A 177 -7.01 -9.10 6.72
C ILE A 177 -7.41 -7.65 6.43
N TRP A 178 -7.81 -7.37 5.20
CA TRP A 178 -8.15 -6.03 4.71
C TRP A 178 -9.54 -5.53 5.15
N SER A 179 -10.45 -6.45 5.46
CA SER A 179 -11.76 -6.17 6.05
C SER A 179 -11.71 -6.06 7.58
N THR A 180 -10.58 -6.43 8.20
CA THR A 180 -10.35 -6.31 9.64
C THR A 180 -9.62 -5.01 9.94
N SER A 181 -9.97 -4.35 11.06
CA SER A 181 -9.26 -3.14 11.51
C SER A 181 -7.74 -3.41 11.58
N PRO A 182 -6.88 -2.52 11.06
CA PRO A 182 -5.44 -2.75 11.05
C PRO A 182 -4.86 -3.06 12.43
N THR A 183 -5.39 -2.48 13.51
CA THR A 183 -4.95 -2.74 14.90
C THR A 183 -5.18 -4.19 15.35
N ASN A 184 -6.12 -4.91 14.71
CA ASN A 184 -6.39 -6.31 14.97
C ASN A 184 -5.58 -7.27 14.09
N THR A 185 -4.88 -6.74 13.08
CA THR A 185 -4.11 -7.52 12.11
C THR A 185 -2.60 -7.27 12.24
N ILE A 186 -2.20 -6.02 12.47
CA ILE A 186 -0.81 -5.63 12.70
C ILE A 186 -0.41 -6.11 14.10
N GLU A 187 0.56 -7.01 14.12
CA GLU A 187 1.12 -7.61 15.31
C GLU A 187 2.47 -6.99 15.62
N HIS A 188 2.66 -6.66 16.90
CA HIS A 188 3.96 -6.39 17.49
C HIS A 188 4.55 -7.68 18.02
N ILE A 189 5.58 -8.22 17.37
CA ILE A 189 6.16 -9.50 17.77
C ILE A 189 6.69 -9.42 19.22
N CYS A 190 7.46 -8.37 19.54
CA CYS A 190 7.62 -7.91 20.91
C CYS A 190 6.52 -6.87 21.20
N PRO A 191 5.60 -7.13 22.16
CA PRO A 191 4.42 -6.29 22.39
C PRO A 191 4.78 -4.92 22.99
N GLN A 192 3.95 -3.89 22.74
CA GLN A 192 4.08 -2.55 23.34
C GLN A 192 3.99 -2.54 24.86
N THR A 193 3.20 -3.45 25.44
CA THR A 193 3.13 -3.68 26.90
C THR A 193 3.73 -5.05 27.23
N PRO A 194 5.06 -5.15 27.35
CA PRO A 194 5.76 -6.41 27.57
C PRO A 194 5.48 -6.99 28.96
N GLY A 195 5.21 -8.30 29.00
CA GLY A 195 5.28 -9.09 30.23
C GLY A 195 6.74 -9.34 30.67
N PRO A 196 6.95 -9.91 31.87
CA PRO A 196 8.28 -10.14 32.45
C PRO A 196 9.27 -10.90 31.55
N GLU A 197 8.79 -11.84 30.73
CA GLU A 197 9.64 -12.64 29.83
C GLU A 197 10.26 -11.84 28.67
N TRP A 198 9.78 -10.61 28.45
CA TRP A 198 10.31 -9.67 27.47
C TRP A 198 11.31 -8.66 28.07
N GLN A 199 11.47 -8.65 29.40
CA GLN A 199 12.35 -7.71 30.09
C GLN A 199 13.79 -7.80 29.56
N GLY A 200 14.38 -6.64 29.24
CA GLY A 200 15.74 -6.53 28.71
C GLY A 200 15.92 -6.97 27.25
N LYS A 201 14.92 -7.56 26.58
CA LYS A 201 15.03 -8.02 25.17
C LYS A 201 15.31 -6.89 24.19
N LEU A 202 14.77 -5.71 24.47
CA LEU A 202 14.92 -4.49 23.67
C LEU A 202 15.74 -3.40 24.40
N GLY A 203 16.32 -3.72 25.56
CA GLY A 203 17.06 -2.78 26.41
C GLY A 203 16.21 -2.14 27.50
N GLU A 204 16.72 -1.06 28.08
CA GLU A 204 16.06 -0.22 29.09
C GLU A 204 14.86 0.55 28.48
N PRO A 205 13.92 1.09 29.30
CA PRO A 205 12.68 1.70 28.80
C PRO A 205 12.85 2.71 27.66
N LYS A 206 13.85 3.60 27.74
CA LYS A 206 14.13 4.59 26.69
C LYS A 206 14.59 3.96 25.36
N GLU A 207 15.30 2.84 25.43
CA GLU A 207 15.71 2.09 24.23
C GLU A 207 14.58 1.21 23.70
N PHE A 208 13.74 0.68 24.61
CA PHE A 208 12.54 -0.08 24.25
C PHE A 208 11.60 0.73 23.35
N GLU A 209 11.28 1.97 23.72
CA GLU A 209 10.40 2.86 22.95
C GLU A 209 10.92 3.11 21.53
N LYS A 210 12.24 3.23 21.36
CA LYS A 210 12.87 3.41 20.04
C LYS A 210 12.78 2.19 19.14
N HIS A 211 12.57 0.99 19.70
CA HIS A 211 12.67 -0.28 18.98
C HIS A 211 11.33 -1.01 18.81
N VAL A 212 10.38 -0.81 19.72
CA VAL A 212 9.15 -1.60 19.76
C VAL A 212 8.25 -1.34 18.54
N ASN A 213 8.19 -0.09 18.06
CA ASN A 213 7.33 0.25 16.92
C ASN A 213 8.07 0.28 15.58
N ARG A 214 9.24 -0.35 15.51
CA ARG A 214 10.08 -0.41 14.31
C ARG A 214 9.55 -1.44 13.32
N LEU A 215 9.70 -1.17 12.02
CA LEU A 215 9.23 -2.05 10.94
C LEU A 215 9.68 -3.51 11.14
N GLY A 216 10.92 -3.70 11.59
CA GLY A 216 11.46 -5.03 11.88
C GLY A 216 10.68 -5.84 12.93
N ASN A 217 9.96 -5.18 13.85
CA ASN A 217 9.15 -5.81 14.90
C ASN A 217 7.67 -6.02 14.50
N LEU A 218 7.22 -5.43 13.40
CA LEU A 218 5.83 -5.48 12.95
C LEU A 218 5.61 -6.59 11.93
N MET A 219 4.43 -7.18 11.93
CA MET A 219 3.99 -8.11 10.88
C MET A 219 2.47 -8.08 10.77
N ILE A 220 1.92 -8.58 9.67
CA ILE A 220 0.47 -8.80 9.55
C ILE A 220 0.14 -10.25 9.90
N LEU A 221 -1.02 -10.44 10.53
CA LEU A 221 -1.55 -11.75 10.88
C LEU A 221 -2.99 -11.92 10.35
N PRO A 222 -3.43 -13.15 10.06
CA PRO A 222 -4.84 -13.41 9.74
C PRO A 222 -5.78 -12.97 10.89
N PRO A 223 -7.06 -12.71 10.58
CA PRO A 223 -8.04 -12.29 11.58
C PRO A 223 -8.10 -13.25 12.78
N GLY A 224 -8.17 -12.68 13.98
CA GLY A 224 -8.26 -13.44 15.24
C GLY A 224 -6.95 -14.09 15.71
N VAL A 225 -5.86 -14.04 14.93
CA VAL A 225 -4.56 -14.61 15.36
C VAL A 225 -3.83 -13.62 16.28
N ASN A 226 -3.89 -12.32 15.99
CA ASN A 226 -3.26 -11.28 16.82
C ASN A 226 -3.83 -11.29 18.26
N SER A 227 -5.16 -11.40 18.37
CA SER A 227 -5.86 -11.47 19.66
C SER A 227 -5.57 -12.75 20.47
N GLN A 228 -5.06 -13.82 19.84
CA GLN A 228 -4.54 -15.00 20.53
C GLN A 228 -3.10 -14.77 21.03
N ALA A 229 -2.28 -14.07 20.23
CA ALA A 229 -0.87 -13.83 20.51
C ALA A 229 -0.67 -12.80 21.63
N ARG A 230 -1.30 -11.62 21.52
CA ARG A 230 -1.25 -10.51 22.49
C ARG A 230 0.13 -10.31 23.12
N ASN A 231 0.21 -10.23 24.45
CA ASN A 231 1.46 -9.98 25.17
C ASN A 231 2.19 -11.27 25.55
N LYS A 232 1.85 -12.41 24.95
CA LYS A 232 2.50 -13.70 25.28
C LYS A 232 4.01 -13.63 25.03
N PRO A 233 4.81 -14.43 25.77
CA PRO A 233 6.23 -14.57 25.49
C PRO A 233 6.48 -15.08 24.07
N PHE A 234 7.64 -14.78 23.49
CA PHE A 234 7.97 -15.16 22.11
C PHE A 234 7.76 -16.66 21.83
N LYS A 235 8.15 -17.54 22.76
CA LYS A 235 7.92 -18.99 22.65
C LYS A 235 6.42 -19.34 22.54
N GLY A 236 5.57 -18.62 23.27
CA GLY A 236 4.11 -18.75 23.20
C GLY A 236 3.56 -18.25 21.87
N LYS A 237 3.95 -17.05 21.44
CA LYS A 237 3.58 -16.49 20.13
C LYS A 237 3.95 -17.42 18.97
N LYS A 238 5.16 -18.00 18.98
CA LYS A 238 5.60 -18.99 17.99
C LYS A 238 4.70 -20.22 17.89
N LYS A 239 4.10 -20.69 19.00
CA LYS A 239 3.15 -21.82 18.96
C LYS A 239 1.87 -21.41 18.24
N ILE A 240 1.37 -20.20 18.49
CA ILE A 240 0.18 -19.65 17.83
C ILE A 240 0.44 -19.43 16.35
N TYR A 241 1.60 -18.88 15.99
CA TYR A 241 1.97 -18.66 14.60
C TYR A 241 2.06 -19.97 13.82
N ARG A 242 2.63 -21.03 14.40
CA ARG A 242 2.68 -22.36 13.76
C ARG A 242 1.30 -22.97 13.54
N LYS A 243 0.37 -22.77 14.48
CA LYS A 243 -1.03 -23.25 14.34
C LYS A 243 -1.80 -22.48 13.26
N ASN A 244 -1.44 -21.22 13.02
CA ASN A 244 -2.12 -20.32 12.09
C ASN A 244 -1.21 -19.92 10.91
N ARG A 245 -0.38 -20.86 10.44
CA ARG A 245 0.70 -20.63 9.46
C ARG A 245 0.16 -20.44 8.04
N GLN A 246 -0.58 -19.36 7.82
CA GLN A 246 -1.27 -19.04 6.57
C GLN A 246 -0.47 -18.06 5.68
N LEU A 247 0.52 -17.36 6.26
CA LEU A 247 1.39 -16.39 5.57
C LEU A 247 2.86 -16.79 5.70
N LYS A 248 3.64 -16.66 4.64
CA LYS A 248 5.07 -16.97 4.56
C LYS A 248 5.94 -16.04 5.41
N LEU A 249 5.57 -14.78 5.57
CA LEU A 249 6.26 -13.87 6.49
C LEU A 249 6.27 -14.39 7.94
N MET A 250 5.30 -15.25 8.32
CA MET A 250 5.28 -15.88 9.64
C MET A 250 6.43 -16.87 9.80
N ASP A 251 6.87 -17.51 8.72
CA ASP A 251 7.93 -18.51 8.72
C ASP A 251 9.27 -17.90 9.12
N GLU A 252 9.54 -16.69 8.64
CA GLU A 252 10.75 -15.95 9.01
C GLU A 252 10.85 -15.74 10.52
N VAL A 253 9.72 -15.42 11.16
CA VAL A 253 9.61 -15.17 12.59
C VAL A 253 9.67 -16.49 13.38
N ILE A 254 8.95 -17.52 12.92
CA ILE A 254 8.95 -18.86 13.51
C ILE A 254 10.35 -19.49 13.49
N ALA A 255 11.15 -19.22 12.46
CA ALA A 255 12.52 -19.73 12.33
C ALA A 255 13.49 -19.12 13.36
N LYS A 256 13.20 -17.94 13.94
CA LYS A 256 14.10 -17.32 14.93
C LYS A 256 14.06 -18.03 16.26
N ARG A 257 15.23 -18.26 16.87
CA ARG A 257 15.34 -18.86 18.22
C ARG A 257 14.76 -17.94 19.30
N ASP A 258 15.08 -16.66 19.20
CA ASP A 258 14.69 -15.62 20.15
C ASP A 258 14.33 -14.33 19.39
N TRP A 259 13.63 -13.42 20.07
CA TRP A 259 13.24 -12.12 19.51
C TRP A 259 13.74 -10.99 20.41
N ASN A 260 14.72 -10.25 19.91
CA ASN A 260 15.41 -9.19 20.62
C ASN A 260 15.77 -8.06 19.64
N ARG A 261 16.41 -6.99 20.16
CA ARG A 261 16.84 -5.84 19.34
C ARG A 261 17.62 -6.24 18.08
N LYS A 262 18.53 -7.22 18.18
CA LYS A 262 19.30 -7.69 17.02
C LYS A 262 18.39 -8.35 15.98
N ALA A 263 17.47 -9.21 16.40
CA ALA A 263 16.52 -9.87 15.50
C ALA A 263 15.62 -8.86 14.76
N ILE A 264 15.16 -7.81 15.46
CA ILE A 264 14.37 -6.70 14.89
C ILE A 264 15.21 -5.96 13.84
N ALA A 265 16.43 -5.52 14.20
CA ALA A 265 17.30 -4.78 13.29
C ALA A 265 17.70 -5.61 12.05
N ASP A 266 18.00 -6.90 12.24
CA ASP A 266 18.33 -7.80 11.15
C ASP A 266 17.15 -7.99 10.19
N ARG A 267 15.92 -8.10 10.72
CA ARG A 267 14.71 -8.19 9.90
C ARG A 267 14.40 -6.88 9.19
N GLU A 268 14.50 -5.75 9.88
CA GLU A 268 14.30 -4.43 9.29
C GLU A 268 15.22 -4.18 8.10
N ARG A 269 16.52 -4.49 8.23
CA ARG A 269 17.46 -4.37 7.10
C ARG A 269 17.08 -5.23 5.90
N ARG A 270 16.48 -6.42 6.10
CA ARG A 270 15.99 -7.26 4.99
C ARG A 270 14.76 -6.64 4.34
N LEU A 271 13.79 -6.18 5.14
CA LEU A 271 12.57 -5.53 4.65
C LEU A 271 12.90 -4.27 3.84
N LEU A 272 13.79 -3.41 4.34
CA LEU A 272 14.21 -2.20 3.65
C LEU A 272 14.99 -2.49 2.36
N ARG A 273 15.85 -3.52 2.37
CA ARG A 273 16.55 -3.95 1.15
C ARG A 273 15.58 -4.49 0.10
N TRP A 274 14.61 -5.29 0.52
CA TRP A 274 13.58 -5.78 -0.38
C TRP A 274 12.74 -4.62 -0.93
N ALA A 275 12.35 -3.66 -0.08
CA ALA A 275 11.59 -2.49 -0.49
C ALA A 275 12.33 -1.66 -1.54
N LYS A 276 13.66 -1.52 -1.39
CA LYS A 276 14.50 -0.85 -2.40
C LYS A 276 14.44 -1.54 -3.78
N ASN A 277 14.27 -2.87 -3.82
CA ASN A 277 14.13 -3.61 -5.07
C ASN A 277 12.69 -3.61 -5.60
N ALA A 278 11.69 -3.61 -4.71
CA ALA A 278 10.28 -3.70 -5.09
C ALA A 278 9.72 -2.40 -5.67
N TRP A 279 10.25 -1.25 -5.24
CA TRP A 279 9.81 0.09 -5.66
C TRP A 279 10.94 0.90 -6.34
N GLY A 280 12.04 0.24 -6.70
CA GLY A 280 13.19 0.82 -7.40
C GLY A 280 13.15 0.62 -8.91
#